data_AF-K6Q2D1-F1
#
_entry.id   AF-K6Q2D1-F1
#
_cell.length_a   1.000
_cell.length_b   1.000
_cell.length_c   1.000
_cell.angle_alpha   90.00
_cell.angle_beta   90.00
_cell.angle_gamma   90.00
#
_symmetry.space_group_name_H-M   'P 1'
#
loop_
_entity.id
_entity.type
_entity.pdbx_description
1 polymer ?
#
loop_
_entity_poly.entity_id
_entity_poly.type
_entity_poly.pdbx_seq_one_letter_code
_entity_poly.pdbx_strand_id
1 'polypeptide(L)'
;MKEGHNRLHALVVGGTGMLRCVSLELAARGHVVSVVARRQSRLAALVRAAAGRKGTIYPIALDYRDTGALETALADARSRFGPFELAVAWIHSTAPAAPLTVARLVGSPERPGRFFHVLGRAAADPSRPDPERRAMFASLPNIRYREVILGFVLEGRRSRWLTHEEISAGVLAAVDADRPRFIVGTVEPWDLRP
;
A
#
# COMPACT_ATOMS: atom_id res chain seq x y z
N MET A 1 -11.47 15.04 -26.59
CA MET A 1 -10.50 13.92 -26.57
C MET A 1 -9.47 14.16 -25.47
N LYS A 2 -9.69 13.65 -24.26
CA LYS A 2 -8.77 13.62 -23.08
C LYS A 2 -9.43 12.65 -22.08
N GLU A 3 -8.88 11.60 -21.49
CA GLU A 3 -7.54 11.03 -21.37
C GLU A 3 -7.70 9.51 -21.43
N GLY A 4 -6.90 8.82 -22.25
CA GLY A 4 -6.70 7.39 -22.08
C GLY A 4 -5.93 7.17 -20.78
N HIS A 5 -6.64 7.01 -19.67
CA HIS A 5 -6.01 6.53 -18.44
C HIS A 5 -5.46 5.14 -18.74
N ASN A 6 -4.13 5.03 -18.85
CA ASN A 6 -3.49 3.76 -19.05
C ASN A 6 -3.90 2.82 -17.91
N ARG A 7 -4.52 1.68 -18.24
CA ARG A 7 -5.00 0.73 -17.25
C ARG A 7 -3.80 0.00 -16.64
N LEU A 8 -3.43 0.40 -15.44
CA LEU A 8 -2.35 -0.23 -14.67
C LEU A 8 -2.85 -1.46 -13.90
N HIS A 9 -1.94 -2.37 -13.59
CA HIS A 9 -2.12 -3.40 -12.57
C HIS A 9 -1.53 -2.94 -11.24
N ALA A 10 -2.38 -2.72 -10.24
CA ALA A 10 -2.03 -2.31 -8.89
C ALA A 10 -2.16 -3.47 -7.90
N LEU A 11 -1.30 -3.47 -6.87
CA LEU A 11 -1.34 -4.38 -5.73
C LEU A 11 -1.64 -3.60 -4.45
N VAL A 12 -2.59 -4.09 -3.64
CA VAL A 12 -2.82 -3.58 -2.29
C VAL A 12 -2.74 -4.71 -1.27
N VAL A 13 -1.76 -4.66 -0.38
CA VAL A 13 -1.64 -5.61 0.74
C VAL A 13 -2.23 -4.96 1.99
N GLY A 14 -3.22 -5.63 2.60
CA GLY A 14 -4.02 -5.05 3.70
C GLY A 14 -5.24 -4.24 3.23
N GLY A 15 -5.64 -4.37 1.96
CA GLY A 15 -6.69 -3.56 1.32
C GLY A 15 -8.14 -3.76 1.77
N THR A 16 -8.39 -4.48 2.88
CA THR A 16 -9.75 -4.65 3.44
C THR A 16 -9.97 -3.95 4.78
N GLY A 17 -8.92 -3.32 5.33
CA GLY A 17 -8.97 -2.50 6.55
C GLY A 17 -8.78 -1.02 6.22
N MET A 18 -7.80 -0.39 6.87
CA MET A 18 -7.44 1.03 6.67
C MET A 18 -7.13 1.42 5.22
N LEU A 19 -6.74 0.47 4.35
CA LEU A 19 -6.48 0.72 2.93
C LEU A 19 -7.68 0.37 2.02
N ARG A 20 -8.86 0.11 2.59
CA ARG A 20 -10.07 -0.24 1.82
C ARG A 20 -10.42 0.83 0.80
N CYS A 21 -10.40 2.11 1.20
CA CYS A 21 -10.74 3.19 0.29
C CYS A 21 -9.66 3.38 -0.79
N VAL A 22 -8.39 3.07 -0.50
CA VAL A 22 -7.33 3.02 -1.52
C VAL A 22 -7.64 1.98 -2.61
N SER A 23 -7.98 0.74 -2.23
CA SER A 23 -8.32 -0.31 -3.19
C SER A 23 -9.51 0.07 -4.07
N LEU A 24 -10.53 0.66 -3.47
CA LEU A 24 -11.72 1.14 -4.16
C LEU A 24 -11.40 2.29 -5.12
N GLU A 25 -10.64 3.28 -4.68
CA GLU A 25 -10.28 4.45 -5.48
C GLU A 25 -9.42 4.05 -6.69
N LEU A 26 -8.43 3.18 -6.51
CA LEU A 26 -7.64 2.64 -7.63
C LEU A 26 -8.51 1.94 -8.67
N ALA A 27 -9.52 1.18 -8.24
CA ALA A 27 -10.49 0.58 -9.16
C ALA A 27 -11.39 1.64 -9.82
N ALA A 28 -11.77 2.71 -9.11
CA ALA A 28 -12.54 3.82 -9.69
C ALA A 28 -11.77 4.56 -10.80
N ARG A 29 -10.44 4.68 -10.63
CA ARG A 29 -9.50 5.21 -11.63
C ARG A 29 -9.31 4.30 -12.85
N GLY A 30 -9.96 3.14 -12.90
CA GLY A 30 -9.94 2.24 -14.05
C GLY A 30 -8.91 1.12 -13.97
N HIS A 31 -8.18 0.98 -12.86
CA HIS A 31 -7.11 0.00 -12.74
C HIS A 31 -7.62 -1.42 -12.40
N VAL A 32 -6.80 -2.42 -12.72
CA VAL A 32 -6.94 -3.76 -12.14
C VAL A 32 -6.23 -3.74 -10.79
N VAL A 33 -6.92 -4.10 -9.71
CA VAL A 33 -6.38 -4.03 -8.36
C VAL A 33 -6.39 -5.41 -7.71
N SER A 34 -5.23 -6.05 -7.63
CA SER A 34 -5.05 -7.24 -6.81
C SER A 34 -5.02 -6.85 -5.34
N VAL A 35 -5.87 -7.46 -4.52
CA VAL A 35 -5.98 -7.12 -3.08
C VAL A 35 -5.73 -8.33 -2.21
N VAL A 36 -4.64 -8.28 -1.45
CA VAL A 36 -4.27 -9.34 -0.50
C VAL A 36 -4.84 -9.04 0.87
N ALA A 37 -5.64 -9.97 1.40
CA ALA A 37 -6.10 -9.93 2.78
C ALA A 37 -6.49 -11.32 3.30
N ARG A 38 -6.46 -11.49 4.63
CA ARG A 38 -6.75 -12.78 5.28
C ARG A 38 -8.20 -13.23 5.19
N ARG A 39 -9.16 -12.31 5.33
CA ARG A 39 -10.59 -12.66 5.51
C ARG A 39 -11.33 -12.61 4.18
N GLN A 40 -11.70 -13.78 3.66
CA GLN A 40 -12.45 -13.91 2.41
C GLN A 40 -13.77 -13.12 2.42
N SER A 41 -14.50 -13.11 3.53
CA SER A 41 -15.76 -12.34 3.64
C SER A 41 -15.57 -10.84 3.45
N ARG A 42 -14.46 -10.27 3.94
CA ARG A 42 -14.12 -8.85 3.73
C ARG A 42 -13.67 -8.55 2.31
N LEU A 43 -12.94 -9.48 1.69
CA LEU A 43 -12.59 -9.37 0.27
C LEU A 43 -13.83 -9.42 -0.62
N ALA A 44 -14.77 -10.33 -0.36
CA ALA A 44 -16.03 -10.41 -1.09
C ALA A 44 -16.85 -9.11 -0.94
N ALA A 45 -16.91 -8.54 0.26
CA ALA A 45 -17.56 -7.24 0.47
C ALA A 45 -16.87 -6.10 -0.29
N LEU A 46 -15.53 -6.11 -0.36
CA LEU A 46 -14.75 -5.14 -1.13
C LEU A 46 -15.04 -5.27 -2.64
N VAL A 47 -15.06 -6.49 -3.18
CA VAL A 47 -15.39 -6.75 -4.59
C VAL A 47 -16.79 -6.24 -4.92
N ARG A 48 -17.79 -6.53 -4.07
CA ARG A 48 -19.15 -5.99 -4.25
C ARG A 48 -19.19 -4.47 -4.25
N ALA A 49 -18.43 -3.81 -3.36
CA ALA A 49 -18.34 -2.35 -3.31
C ALA A 49 -17.58 -1.73 -4.51
N ALA A 50 -16.84 -2.55 -5.27
CA ALA A 50 -16.21 -2.16 -6.52
C ALA A 50 -17.05 -2.46 -7.77
N ALA A 51 -18.19 -3.15 -7.62
CA ALA A 51 -19.07 -3.42 -8.75
C ALA A 51 -19.52 -2.11 -9.43
N GLY A 52 -19.49 -2.09 -10.76
CA GLY A 52 -19.84 -0.91 -11.56
C GLY A 52 -18.75 0.17 -11.67
N ARG A 53 -17.57 -0.02 -11.04
CA ARG A 53 -16.42 0.87 -11.26
C ARG A 53 -15.77 0.60 -12.62
N LYS A 54 -14.99 1.57 -13.12
CA LYS A 54 -14.26 1.46 -14.39
C LYS A 54 -13.23 0.33 -14.38
N GLY A 55 -12.60 0.09 -13.23
CA GLY A 55 -11.61 -0.95 -13.00
C GLY A 55 -12.20 -2.17 -12.30
N THR A 56 -11.33 -3.05 -11.81
CA THR A 56 -11.76 -4.30 -11.15
C THR A 56 -10.90 -4.61 -9.93
N ILE A 57 -11.49 -5.29 -8.95
CA ILE A 57 -10.76 -5.83 -7.79
C ILE A 57 -10.61 -7.34 -7.96
N TYR A 58 -9.37 -7.80 -7.94
CA TYR A 58 -9.01 -9.21 -7.90
C TYR A 58 -8.66 -9.61 -6.45
N PRO A 59 -9.54 -10.34 -5.75
CA PRO A 59 -9.29 -10.70 -4.35
C PRO A 59 -8.29 -11.85 -4.24
N ILE A 60 -7.31 -11.71 -3.35
CA ILE A 60 -6.33 -12.76 -3.00
C ILE A 60 -6.48 -13.04 -1.50
N ALA A 61 -7.19 -14.12 -1.16
CA ALA A 61 -7.47 -14.51 0.21
C ALA A 61 -6.33 -15.37 0.77
N LEU A 62 -5.38 -14.75 1.48
CA LEU A 62 -4.26 -15.45 2.12
C LEU A 62 -3.73 -14.70 3.34
N ASP A 63 -2.97 -15.41 4.17
CA ASP A 63 -2.15 -14.82 5.22
C ASP A 63 -0.75 -14.54 4.70
N TYR A 64 -0.38 -13.27 4.57
CA TYR A 64 0.90 -12.86 4.02
C TYR A 64 2.10 -13.28 4.90
N ARG A 65 1.86 -13.83 6.10
CA ARG A 65 2.91 -14.50 6.91
C ARG A 65 3.44 -15.76 6.22
N ASP A 66 2.61 -16.41 5.40
CA ASP A 66 3.04 -17.48 4.51
C ASP A 66 3.63 -16.85 3.24
N THR A 67 4.94 -16.61 3.25
CA THR A 67 5.62 -15.95 2.14
C THR A 67 5.66 -16.81 0.88
N GLY A 68 5.61 -18.15 1.00
CA GLY A 68 5.55 -19.05 -0.14
C GLY A 68 4.21 -18.94 -0.86
N ALA A 69 3.10 -19.04 -0.10
CA ALA A 69 1.76 -18.86 -0.65
C ALA A 69 1.55 -17.44 -1.21
N LEU A 70 2.12 -16.42 -0.54
CA LEU A 70 2.09 -15.03 -1.02
C LEU A 70 2.82 -14.90 -2.36
N GLU A 71 4.02 -15.43 -2.49
CA GLU A 71 4.81 -15.38 -3.73
C GLU A 71 4.09 -16.06 -4.89
N THR A 72 3.58 -17.28 -4.69
CA THR A 72 2.80 -18.00 -5.71
C THR A 72 1.58 -17.21 -6.15
N ALA A 73 0.76 -16.72 -5.20
CA ALA A 73 -0.46 -15.99 -5.54
C ALA A 73 -0.18 -14.65 -6.26
N LEU A 74 0.91 -13.97 -5.91
CA LEU A 74 1.34 -12.74 -6.59
C LEU A 74 1.91 -13.03 -7.99
N ALA A 75 2.64 -14.12 -8.17
CA ALA A 75 3.12 -14.55 -9.48
C ALA A 75 1.94 -14.90 -10.42
N ASP A 76 0.92 -15.59 -9.91
CA ASP A 76 -0.31 -15.90 -10.66
C ASP A 76 -1.04 -14.63 -11.09
N ALA A 77 -1.19 -13.66 -10.18
CA ALA A 77 -1.79 -12.37 -10.50
C ALA A 77 -0.99 -11.60 -11.57
N ARG A 78 0.34 -11.67 -11.53
CA ARG A 78 1.20 -11.08 -12.58
C ARG A 78 1.03 -11.75 -13.92
N SER A 79 0.97 -13.08 -13.95
CA SER A 79 0.72 -13.84 -15.17
C SER A 79 -0.61 -13.45 -15.82
N ARG A 80 -1.64 -13.21 -15.00
CA ARG A 80 -2.99 -12.89 -15.47
C ARG A 80 -3.16 -11.44 -15.94
N PHE A 81 -2.53 -10.47 -15.27
CA PHE A 81 -2.83 -9.05 -15.46
C PHE A 81 -1.61 -8.20 -15.85
N GLY A 82 -0.44 -8.82 -16.00
CA GLY A 82 0.83 -8.14 -16.23
C GLY A 82 1.54 -7.73 -14.93
N PRO A 83 2.75 -7.15 -15.03
CA PRO A 83 3.54 -6.74 -13.86
C PRO A 83 2.79 -5.71 -13.02
N PHE A 84 3.00 -5.74 -11.70
CA PHE A 84 2.48 -4.68 -10.83
C PHE A 84 3.25 -3.38 -11.09
N GLU A 85 2.58 -2.37 -11.59
CA GLU A 85 3.18 -1.03 -11.82
C GLU A 85 3.10 -0.14 -10.57
N LEU A 86 2.20 -0.49 -9.65
CA LEU A 86 1.97 0.17 -8.38
C LEU A 86 1.69 -0.87 -7.29
N ALA A 87 2.33 -0.74 -6.13
CA ALA A 87 1.99 -1.49 -4.94
C ALA A 87 1.82 -0.55 -3.74
N VAL A 88 0.78 -0.77 -2.95
CA VAL A 88 0.57 -0.13 -1.65
C VAL A 88 0.52 -1.23 -0.59
N ALA A 89 1.49 -1.25 0.29
CA ALA A 89 1.66 -2.31 1.27
C ALA A 89 1.51 -1.78 2.69
N TRP A 90 0.46 -2.20 3.39
CA TRP A 90 0.38 -2.15 4.85
C TRP A 90 0.50 -3.56 5.41
N ILE A 91 1.66 -3.86 5.98
CA ILE A 91 1.99 -5.19 6.51
C ILE A 91 2.41 -5.03 7.97
N HIS A 92 1.76 -5.79 8.86
CA HIS A 92 2.09 -5.77 10.27
C HIS A 92 3.50 -6.36 10.52
N SER A 93 4.20 -5.84 11.53
CA SER A 93 5.55 -6.26 11.92
C SER A 93 5.69 -7.75 12.27
N THR A 94 4.58 -8.44 12.53
CA THR A 94 4.53 -9.90 12.72
C THR A 94 4.86 -10.72 11.47
N ALA A 95 5.06 -10.07 10.30
CA ALA A 95 5.45 -10.71 9.05
C ALA A 95 6.65 -9.97 8.41
N PRO A 96 7.84 -10.00 9.05
CA PRO A 96 8.97 -9.16 8.65
C PRO A 96 9.49 -9.43 7.23
N ALA A 97 9.33 -10.67 6.72
CA ALA A 97 9.75 -11.04 5.38
C ALA A 97 8.77 -10.58 4.27
N ALA A 98 7.49 -10.43 4.60
CA ALA A 98 6.45 -10.20 3.60
C ALA A 98 6.62 -8.90 2.79
N PRO A 99 7.03 -7.74 3.37
CA PRO A 99 7.27 -6.53 2.58
C PRO A 99 8.31 -6.74 1.47
N LEU A 100 9.41 -7.46 1.77
CA LEU A 100 10.45 -7.73 0.79
C LEU A 100 10.00 -8.73 -0.28
N THR A 101 9.25 -9.77 0.10
CA THR A 101 8.63 -10.72 -0.84
C THR A 101 7.74 -9.98 -1.84
N VAL A 102 6.88 -9.07 -1.36
CA VAL A 102 6.02 -8.27 -2.24
C VAL A 102 6.85 -7.37 -3.14
N ALA A 103 7.82 -6.64 -2.57
CA ALA A 103 8.64 -5.67 -3.30
C ALA A 103 9.44 -6.31 -4.45
N ARG A 104 9.95 -7.53 -4.28
CA ARG A 104 10.64 -8.29 -5.34
C ARG A 104 9.74 -8.63 -6.54
N LEU A 105 8.43 -8.69 -6.32
CA LEU A 105 7.46 -9.02 -7.37
C LEU A 105 6.83 -7.78 -8.05
N VAL A 106 7.21 -6.57 -7.65
CA VAL A 106 6.68 -5.33 -8.24
C VAL A 106 7.59 -4.83 -9.36
N GLY A 107 7.01 -4.43 -10.50
CA GLY A 107 7.77 -3.96 -11.64
C GLY A 107 8.77 -4.96 -12.22
N SER A 108 9.75 -4.44 -12.94
CA SER A 108 10.95 -5.14 -13.41
C SER A 108 12.14 -4.16 -13.44
N PRO A 109 13.39 -4.64 -13.57
CA PRO A 109 14.55 -3.75 -13.71
C PRO A 109 14.43 -2.76 -14.88
N GLU A 110 13.83 -3.17 -15.99
CA GLU A 110 13.63 -2.34 -17.20
C GLU A 110 12.48 -1.34 -17.02
N ARG A 111 11.49 -1.69 -16.18
CA ARG A 111 10.32 -0.85 -15.91
C ARG A 111 9.97 -0.87 -14.42
N PRO A 112 10.68 -0.08 -13.59
CA PRO A 112 10.51 -0.13 -12.14
C PRO A 112 9.11 0.31 -11.69
N GLY A 113 8.45 -0.53 -10.89
CA GLY A 113 7.14 -0.25 -10.31
C GLY A 113 7.24 0.67 -9.09
N ARG A 114 6.17 1.38 -8.75
CA ARG A 114 6.16 2.23 -7.54
C ARG A 114 5.73 1.40 -6.33
N PHE A 115 6.56 1.33 -5.30
CA PHE A 115 6.24 0.60 -4.07
C PHE A 115 6.06 1.56 -2.90
N PHE A 116 4.81 1.75 -2.49
CA PHE A 116 4.43 2.55 -1.33
C PHE A 116 4.32 1.66 -0.09
N HIS A 117 5.33 1.75 0.77
CA HIS A 117 5.35 1.09 2.06
C HIS A 117 4.65 2.00 3.08
N VAL A 118 3.46 1.59 3.51
CA VAL A 118 2.73 2.29 4.55
C VAL A 118 3.29 1.83 5.89
N LEU A 119 3.80 2.77 6.67
CA LEU A 119 4.54 2.53 7.89
C LEU A 119 3.82 3.16 9.09
N GLY A 120 3.70 2.38 10.16
CA GLY A 120 2.98 2.78 11.35
C GLY A 120 3.83 3.61 12.31
N ARG A 121 3.25 3.83 13.49
CA ARG A 121 3.78 4.67 14.58
C ARG A 121 5.25 4.45 14.90
N ALA A 122 5.74 3.21 14.94
CA ALA A 122 7.15 2.93 15.27
C ALA A 122 8.15 3.50 14.25
N ALA A 123 7.75 3.64 12.98
CA ALA A 123 8.60 4.20 11.93
C ALA A 123 8.49 5.72 11.80
N ALA A 124 7.50 6.32 12.47
CA ALA A 124 7.33 7.76 12.55
C ALA A 124 8.23 8.40 13.62
N ASP A 125 8.81 7.58 14.50
CA ASP A 125 9.67 8.03 15.60
C ASP A 125 10.97 8.64 15.05
N PRO A 126 11.15 9.97 15.17
CA PRO A 126 12.35 10.63 14.66
C PRO A 126 13.61 10.20 15.42
N SER A 127 13.49 9.63 16.62
CA SER A 127 14.62 9.11 17.40
C SER A 127 15.06 7.71 17.00
N ARG A 128 14.26 7.02 16.16
CA ARG A 128 14.54 5.66 15.68
C ARG A 128 14.49 5.59 14.16
N PRO A 129 15.42 6.28 13.46
CA PRO A 129 15.53 6.12 12.02
C PRO A 129 15.84 4.66 11.69
N ASP A 130 15.29 4.17 10.58
CA ASP A 130 15.59 2.83 10.06
C ASP A 130 16.26 2.95 8.68
N PRO A 131 17.55 3.35 8.65
CA PRO A 131 18.30 3.50 7.41
C PRO A 131 18.53 2.15 6.72
N GLU A 132 18.60 1.05 7.48
CA GLU A 132 18.81 -0.30 6.96
C GLU A 132 17.65 -0.76 6.09
N ARG A 133 16.40 -0.59 6.56
CA ARG A 133 15.21 -0.84 5.75
C ARG A 133 15.26 -0.04 4.46
N ARG A 134 15.55 1.26 4.55
CA ARG A 134 15.59 2.12 3.36
C ARG A 134 16.65 1.66 2.37
N ALA A 135 17.85 1.34 2.83
CA ALA A 135 18.93 0.83 1.99
C ALA A 135 18.54 -0.50 1.32
N MET A 136 17.95 -1.42 2.08
CA MET A 136 17.49 -2.72 1.60
C MET A 136 16.45 -2.61 0.48
N PHE A 137 15.47 -1.71 0.59
CA PHE A 137 14.50 -1.51 -0.48
C PHE A 137 15.05 -0.67 -1.64
N ALA A 138 15.94 0.28 -1.37
CA ALA A 138 16.59 1.09 -2.41
C ALA A 138 17.53 0.26 -3.30
N SER A 139 18.06 -0.85 -2.80
CA SER A 139 18.91 -1.76 -3.60
C SER A 139 18.13 -2.64 -4.57
N LEU A 140 16.79 -2.63 -4.54
CA LEU A 140 15.96 -3.41 -5.46
C LEU A 140 15.76 -2.64 -6.78
N PRO A 141 16.32 -3.10 -7.91
CA PRO A 141 16.29 -2.36 -9.17
C PRO A 141 14.89 -2.30 -9.80
N ASN A 142 14.00 -3.22 -9.41
CA ASN A 142 12.66 -3.36 -9.97
C ASN A 142 11.63 -2.40 -9.37
N ILE A 143 12.00 -1.61 -8.35
CA ILE A 143 11.07 -0.70 -7.69
C ILE A 143 11.63 0.71 -7.50
N ARG A 144 10.70 1.67 -7.47
CA ARG A 144 10.88 2.97 -6.85
C ARG A 144 10.25 2.90 -5.46
N TYR A 145 11.08 2.77 -4.43
CA TYR A 145 10.63 2.71 -3.04
C TYR A 145 10.13 4.06 -2.54
N ARG A 146 8.99 4.05 -1.82
CA ARG A 146 8.30 5.21 -1.25
C ARG A 146 7.85 4.87 0.15
N GLU A 147 8.15 5.72 1.12
CA GLU A 147 7.65 5.58 2.50
C GLU A 147 6.43 6.47 2.71
N VAL A 148 5.33 5.89 3.16
CA VAL A 148 4.15 6.62 3.63
C VAL A 148 4.06 6.44 5.14
N ILE A 149 4.36 7.48 5.89
CA ILE A 149 4.46 7.43 7.34
C ILE A 149 3.16 7.96 7.94
N LEU A 150 2.54 7.13 8.77
CA LEU A 150 1.32 7.49 9.48
C LEU A 150 1.65 8.20 10.78
N GLY A 151 1.25 9.46 10.86
CA GLY A 151 1.30 10.28 12.06
C GLY A 151 -0.01 10.25 12.84
N PHE A 152 -0.33 11.39 13.46
CA PHE A 152 -1.55 11.64 14.22
C PHE A 152 -2.14 13.00 13.85
N VAL A 153 -3.32 13.30 14.37
CA VAL A 153 -3.98 14.60 14.20
C VAL A 153 -3.89 15.38 15.51
N LEU A 154 -3.54 16.66 15.44
CA LEU A 154 -3.61 17.58 16.57
C LEU A 154 -4.98 18.25 16.61
N GLU A 155 -5.60 18.24 17.78
CA GLU A 155 -6.88 18.90 18.07
C GLU A 155 -6.65 19.86 19.25
N GLY A 156 -6.21 21.07 18.92
CA GLY A 156 -5.80 22.07 19.92
C GLY A 156 -4.63 21.55 20.76
N ARG A 157 -4.87 21.25 22.05
CA ARG A 157 -3.87 20.73 22.99
C ARG A 157 -3.85 19.21 23.11
N ARG A 158 -4.76 18.51 22.42
CA ARG A 158 -4.87 17.05 22.43
C ARG A 158 -4.49 16.51 21.05
N SER A 159 -4.36 15.19 20.97
CA SER A 159 -4.17 14.50 19.72
C SER A 159 -5.05 13.26 19.66
N ARG A 160 -5.23 12.76 18.44
CA ARG A 160 -5.90 11.48 18.20
C ARG A 160 -5.24 10.76 17.04
N TRP A 161 -5.48 9.46 16.98
CA TRP A 161 -5.06 8.67 15.83
C TRP A 161 -5.83 9.08 14.56
N LEU A 162 -5.21 8.84 13.41
CA LEU A 162 -5.85 9.01 12.12
C LEU A 162 -7.00 8.00 11.96
N THR A 163 -8.11 8.46 11.40
CA THR A 163 -9.20 7.60 10.94
C THR A 163 -8.77 6.78 9.71
N HIS A 164 -9.52 5.73 9.37
CA HIS A 164 -9.25 4.95 8.16
C HIS A 164 -9.40 5.80 6.89
N GLU A 165 -10.34 6.75 6.91
CA GLU A 165 -10.61 7.70 5.85
C GLU A 165 -9.42 8.65 5.65
N GLU A 166 -8.92 9.26 6.73
CA GLU A 166 -7.73 10.13 6.68
C GLU A 166 -6.48 9.37 6.21
N ILE A 167 -6.30 8.13 6.69
CA ILE A 167 -5.20 7.26 6.23
C ILE A 167 -5.31 6.99 4.73
N SER A 168 -6.47 6.53 4.26
CA SER A 168 -6.66 6.20 2.85
C SER A 168 -6.47 7.44 1.96
N ALA A 169 -7.02 8.59 2.35
CA ALA A 169 -6.87 9.84 1.63
C ALA A 169 -5.40 10.27 1.56
N GLY A 170 -4.67 10.21 2.70
CA GLY A 170 -3.25 10.54 2.74
C GLY A 170 -2.38 9.57 1.92
N VAL A 171 -2.70 8.27 1.92
CA VAL A 171 -2.00 7.28 1.10
C VAL A 171 -2.24 7.54 -0.39
N LEU A 172 -3.46 7.87 -0.79
CA LEU A 172 -3.76 8.25 -2.19
C LEU A 172 -3.01 9.53 -2.58
N ALA A 173 -2.99 10.54 -1.72
CA ALA A 173 -2.21 11.76 -1.94
C ALA A 173 -0.70 11.46 -2.08
N ALA A 174 -0.17 10.50 -1.31
CA ALA A 174 1.21 10.04 -1.47
C ALA A 174 1.45 9.36 -2.83
N VAL A 175 0.50 8.52 -3.27
CA VAL A 175 0.54 7.88 -4.61
C VAL A 175 0.54 8.90 -5.73
N ASP A 176 -0.25 9.96 -5.60
CA ASP A 176 -0.37 11.03 -6.58
C ASP A 176 0.87 11.94 -6.59
N ALA A 177 1.45 12.21 -5.41
CA ALA A 177 2.66 13.03 -5.28
C ALA A 177 3.96 12.30 -5.68
N ASP A 178 3.99 10.96 -5.59
CA ASP A 178 5.12 10.08 -5.93
C ASP A 178 6.48 10.51 -5.33
N ARG A 179 6.46 11.05 -4.10
CA ARG A 179 7.66 11.52 -3.38
C ARG A 179 8.30 10.39 -2.58
N PRO A 180 9.65 10.31 -2.47
CA PRO A 180 10.36 9.26 -1.70
C PRO A 180 9.83 9.03 -0.29
N ARG A 181 9.37 10.09 0.38
CA ARG A 181 8.78 10.06 1.71
C ARG A 181 7.57 10.98 1.74
N PHE A 182 6.47 10.52 2.35
CA PHE A 182 5.24 11.26 2.54
C PHE A 182 4.70 11.01 3.95
N ILE A 183 4.22 12.06 4.62
CA ILE A 183 3.66 11.96 5.98
C ILE A 183 2.16 12.21 5.88
N VAL A 184 1.37 11.33 6.50
CA VAL A 184 -0.08 11.50 6.66
C VAL A 184 -0.33 11.97 8.09
N GLY A 185 -0.97 13.14 8.25
CA GLY A 185 -1.10 13.81 9.55
C GLY A 185 0.17 14.56 9.95
N THR A 186 0.44 14.64 11.25
CA THR A 186 1.69 15.17 11.81
C THR A 186 2.43 14.10 12.61
N VAL A 187 3.76 14.22 12.66
CA VAL A 187 4.63 13.41 13.53
C VAL A 187 5.22 14.24 14.66
N GLU A 188 5.04 15.56 14.65
CA GLU A 188 5.59 16.48 15.65
C GLU A 188 4.53 17.46 16.19
N PRO A 189 4.66 17.89 17.46
CA PRO A 189 5.68 17.46 18.43
C PRO A 189 5.41 16.03 18.95
N TRP A 190 6.46 15.20 19.05
CA TRP A 190 6.34 13.76 19.34
C TRP A 190 5.73 13.45 20.72
N ASP A 191 5.87 14.37 21.68
CA ASP A 191 5.31 14.23 23.03
C ASP A 191 3.79 14.35 23.06
N LEU A 192 3.19 14.96 22.03
CA LEU A 192 1.74 15.04 21.90
C LEU A 192 1.16 13.84 21.14
N ARG A 193 1.92 12.78 20.86
CA ARG A 193 1.36 11.57 20.25
C ARG A 193 0.31 10.91 21.17
N PRO A 194 -0.81 10.38 20.63
CA PRO A 194 -1.89 9.78 21.42
C PRO A 194 -1.55 8.40 22.01
#